data_AF-A0A5J5GBM6-F1
#
_entry.id   AF-A0A5J5GBM6-F1
#
_cell.length_a   1.000
_cell.length_b   1.000
_cell.length_c   1.000
_cell.angle_alpha   90.00
_cell.angle_beta   90.00
_cell.angle_gamma   90.00
#
_symmetry.space_group_name_H-M   'P 1'
#
loop_
_entity.id
_entity.type
_entity.pdbx_description
1 polymer ?
#
loop_
_entity_poly.entity_id
_entity_poly.type
_entity_poly.pdbx_seq_one_letter_code
_entity_poly.pdbx_strand_id
1 'polypeptide(L)'
;MARLLSLALAAAVSTAGVASADSYFTIIDRQDGRTILDLGTVVSDVDGVVEVRDARDTILGTTNVRAGANTNVRVDVHNRPVGGLVAYLLDGDQVLAQSRVTVDLDDRKN
;
A
#
# COMPACT_ATOMS: atom_id res chain seq x y z
N MET A 1 39.50 -43.43 -17.09
CA MET A 1 38.10 -43.04 -16.79
C MET A 1 38.14 -42.02 -15.66
N ALA A 2 37.91 -40.74 -15.96
CA ALA A 2 37.94 -39.67 -14.96
C ALA A 2 36.56 -39.00 -14.90
N ARG A 3 36.13 -38.78 -13.67
CA ARG A 3 34.75 -38.65 -13.19
C ARG A 3 34.13 -37.29 -13.50
N LEU A 4 32.84 -37.31 -13.78
CA LEU A 4 31.95 -36.16 -13.90
C LEU A 4 31.94 -35.35 -12.59
N LEU A 5 32.29 -34.06 -12.66
CA LEU A 5 31.94 -33.09 -11.63
C LEU A 5 30.72 -32.30 -12.10
N SER A 6 29.54 -32.70 -11.64
CA SER A 6 28.30 -31.94 -11.81
C SER A 6 28.21 -30.92 -10.68
N LEU A 7 28.46 -29.64 -10.99
CA LEU A 7 28.31 -28.54 -10.06
C LEU A 7 26.84 -28.09 -10.06
N ALA A 8 26.04 -28.61 -9.12
CA ALA A 8 24.67 -28.16 -8.93
C ALA A 8 24.67 -26.86 -8.11
N LEU A 9 24.54 -25.71 -8.78
CA LEU A 9 24.28 -24.43 -8.13
C LEU A 9 22.78 -24.35 -7.82
N ALA A 10 22.41 -24.71 -6.60
CA ALA A 10 21.05 -24.50 -6.11
C ALA A 10 20.84 -23.00 -5.86
N ALA A 11 20.19 -22.31 -6.80
CA ALA A 11 19.67 -20.98 -6.56
C ALA A 11 18.52 -21.10 -5.54
N ALA A 12 18.81 -20.77 -4.28
CA ALA A 12 17.78 -20.56 -3.28
C ALA A 12 17.00 -19.30 -3.67
N VAL A 13 15.91 -19.47 -4.42
CA VAL A 13 14.91 -18.42 -4.57
C VAL A 13 14.19 -18.37 -3.23
N SER A 14 14.63 -17.50 -2.34
CA SER A 14 13.90 -17.14 -1.14
C SER A 14 12.60 -16.48 -1.59
N THR A 15 11.55 -17.26 -1.75
CA THR A 15 10.18 -16.75 -1.75
C THR A 15 9.94 -16.21 -0.34
N ALA A 16 10.26 -14.94 -0.12
CA ALA A 16 9.84 -14.23 1.07
C ALA A 16 8.30 -14.32 1.08
N GLY A 17 7.78 -15.15 1.98
CA GLY A 17 6.35 -15.30 2.15
C GLY A 17 5.77 -13.95 2.53
N VAL A 18 4.83 -13.46 1.72
CA VAL A 18 3.92 -12.38 2.12
C VAL A 18 3.03 -12.91 3.24
N ALA A 19 3.55 -12.85 4.48
CA ALA A 19 2.73 -13.05 5.67
C ALA A 19 1.95 -11.77 5.97
N SER A 20 0.97 -11.45 5.12
CA SER A 20 -0.02 -10.37 5.33
C SER A 20 -1.20 -10.88 6.17
N ALA A 21 -0.94 -11.48 7.33
CA ALA A 21 -2.01 -12.13 8.10
C ALA A 21 -2.82 -11.16 8.98
N ASP A 22 -2.27 -10.00 9.36
CA ASP A 22 -2.93 -9.11 10.34
C ASP A 22 -2.99 -7.63 9.95
N SER A 23 -2.36 -7.23 8.84
CA SER A 23 -2.39 -5.82 8.39
C SER A 23 -3.50 -5.59 7.36
N TYR A 24 -4.38 -4.63 7.61
CA TYR A 24 -5.50 -4.32 6.71
C TYR A 24 -5.99 -2.88 6.82
N PHE A 25 -6.72 -2.47 5.79
CA PHE A 25 -7.36 -1.17 5.69
C PHE A 25 -8.87 -1.31 5.92
N THR A 26 -9.46 -0.40 6.69
CA THR A 26 -10.92 -0.24 6.85
C THR A 26 -11.42 0.99 6.09
N ILE A 27 -10.92 1.18 4.86
CA ILE A 27 -11.17 2.38 4.06
C ILE A 27 -12.66 2.73 4.03
N ILE A 28 -12.93 4.01 4.25
CA ILE A 28 -14.25 4.58 4.03
C ILE A 28 -14.33 4.85 2.52
N ASP A 29 -15.14 4.06 1.83
CA ASP A 29 -15.19 3.85 0.37
C ASP A 29 -15.28 5.12 -0.49
N ARG A 30 -15.69 6.25 0.07
CA ARG A 30 -15.91 7.49 -0.66
C ARG A 30 -15.06 8.63 -0.11
N GLN A 31 -14.09 9.04 -0.91
CA GLN A 31 -13.29 10.23 -0.67
C GLN A 31 -13.87 11.40 -1.46
N ASP A 32 -14.30 12.44 -0.77
CA ASP A 32 -14.58 13.74 -1.40
C ASP A 32 -13.25 14.19 -2.00
N GLY A 33 -13.12 14.35 -3.32
CA GLY A 33 -11.85 14.60 -4.04
C GLY A 33 -11.12 15.88 -3.63
N ARG A 34 -10.67 15.94 -2.38
CA ARG A 34 -9.89 16.96 -1.69
C ARG A 34 -8.44 16.48 -1.67
N THR A 35 -7.54 17.35 -1.24
CA THR A 35 -6.12 17.00 -1.12
C THR A 35 -5.83 16.07 0.05
N ILE A 36 -6.76 15.91 1.00
CA ILE A 36 -6.61 15.01 2.15
C ILE A 36 -7.51 13.80 1.95
N LEU A 37 -6.91 12.61 1.93
CA LEU A 37 -7.60 11.33 1.88
C LEU A 37 -7.69 10.74 3.28
N ASP A 38 -8.90 10.39 3.71
CA ASP A 38 -9.18 9.72 4.98
C ASP A 38 -9.27 8.20 4.76
N LEU A 39 -8.23 7.49 5.18
CA LEU A 39 -8.13 6.04 5.03
C LEU A 39 -8.82 5.29 6.18
N GLY A 40 -9.50 5.99 7.08
CA GLY A 40 -10.22 5.41 8.20
C GLY A 40 -9.27 4.79 9.22
N THR A 41 -9.45 3.50 9.51
CA THR A 41 -8.54 2.74 10.38
C THR A 41 -7.59 1.88 9.56
N VAL A 42 -6.30 2.00 9.84
CA VAL A 42 -5.24 1.15 9.28
C VAL A 42 -4.68 0.31 10.42
N VAL A 43 -4.86 -1.00 10.33
CA VAL A 43 -4.25 -1.96 11.25
C VAL A 43 -2.95 -2.42 10.63
N SER A 44 -1.85 -2.24 11.35
CA SER A 44 -0.52 -2.71 10.95
C SER A 44 0.03 -3.63 12.04
N ASP A 45 0.76 -4.67 11.66
CA ASP A 45 1.43 -5.54 12.64
C ASP A 45 2.70 -4.87 13.20
N VAL A 46 3.32 -4.00 12.40
CA VAL A 46 4.57 -3.30 12.69
C VAL A 46 4.44 -1.79 12.46
N ASP A 47 5.40 -1.03 12.98
CA ASP A 47 5.54 0.37 12.58
C ASP A 47 5.84 0.44 11.08
N GLY A 48 5.12 1.30 10.37
CA GLY A 48 5.17 1.33 8.91
C GLY A 48 4.78 2.67 8.32
N VAL A 49 4.73 2.71 7.00
CA VAL A 49 4.31 3.87 6.24
C VAL A 49 3.16 3.50 5.33
N VAL A 50 2.14 4.35 5.34
CA VAL A 50 1.08 4.29 4.34
C VAL A 50 1.45 5.22 3.21
N GLU A 51 1.52 4.68 2.00
CA GLU A 51 1.75 5.43 0.77
C GLU A 51 0.52 5.40 -0.11
N VAL A 52 0.09 6.56 -0.58
CA VAL A 52 -0.95 6.66 -1.60
C VAL A 52 -0.30 6.90 -2.94
N ARG A 53 -0.61 6.05 -3.91
CA ARG A 53 -0.08 6.11 -5.27
C ARG A 53 -1.18 6.23 -6.30
N ASP A 54 -0.86 6.84 -7.44
CA ASP A 54 -1.73 6.91 -8.60
C ASP A 54 -1.65 5.65 -9.49
N ALA A 55 -2.42 5.63 -10.58
CA ALA A 55 -2.40 4.53 -11.55
C ALA A 55 -1.07 4.33 -12.30
N ARG A 56 -0.14 5.28 -12.18
CA ARG A 56 1.23 5.22 -12.73
C ARG A 56 2.25 4.86 -11.66
N ASP A 57 1.80 4.42 -10.48
CA ASP A 57 2.62 4.11 -9.30
C ASP A 57 3.40 5.32 -8.75
N THR A 58 2.96 6.54 -9.07
CA THR A 58 3.56 7.77 -8.55
C THR A 58 3.04 8.03 -7.14
N ILE A 59 3.95 8.18 -6.17
CA ILE A 59 3.61 8.54 -4.79
C ILE A 59 3.03 9.95 -4.76
N LEU A 60 1.79 10.06 -4.28
CA LEU A 60 1.08 11.32 -4.12
C LEU A 60 1.21 11.87 -2.69
N GLY A 61 1.29 10.98 -1.71
CA GLY A 61 1.39 11.33 -0.30
C GLY A 61 1.72 10.13 0.56
N THR A 62 2.28 10.40 1.74
CA THR A 62 2.64 9.37 2.71
C THR A 62 2.23 9.78 4.12
N THR A 63 2.00 8.80 4.99
CA THR A 63 1.84 9.02 6.43
C THR A 63 2.41 7.85 7.21
N ASN A 64 3.05 8.13 8.34
CA ASN A 64 3.53 7.08 9.22
C ASN A 64 2.37 6.51 10.03
N VAL A 65 2.42 5.20 10.26
CA VAL A 65 1.51 4.46 11.14
C VAL A 65 2.33 3.61 12.10
N ARG A 66 1.74 3.31 13.26
CA ARG A 66 2.38 2.45 14.26
C ARG A 66 1.86 1.03 14.18
N ALA A 67 2.57 0.10 14.79
CA ALA A 67 2.02 -1.21 15.10
C ALA A 67 0.69 -1.08 15.87
N GLY A 68 -0.32 -1.85 15.47
CA GLY A 68 -1.67 -1.82 16.00
C GLY A 68 -2.67 -1.04 15.14
N ALA A 69 -3.81 -0.70 15.75
CA ALA A 69 -4.91 0.01 15.08
C ALA A 69 -4.69 1.52 15.08
N ASN A 70 -4.46 2.10 13.90
CA ASN A 70 -4.31 3.52 13.68
C ASN A 70 -5.63 4.08 13.15
N THR A 71 -6.37 4.81 13.98
CA THR A 71 -7.64 5.43 13.58
C THR A 71 -7.43 6.82 12.99
N ASN A 72 -8.31 7.24 12.08
CA ASN A 72 -8.30 8.58 11.47
C ASN A 72 -6.98 8.87 10.72
N VAL A 73 -6.53 7.87 9.95
CA VAL A 73 -5.32 7.99 9.13
C VAL A 73 -5.64 8.88 7.94
N ARG A 74 -4.96 10.02 7.88
CA ARG A 74 -5.16 11.02 6.82
C ARG A 74 -3.87 11.23 6.04
N VAL A 75 -3.97 11.17 4.72
CA VAL A 75 -2.85 11.37 3.81
C VAL A 75 -3.10 12.61 2.97
N ASP A 76 -2.18 13.57 3.02
CA ASP A 76 -2.21 14.71 2.10
C ASP A 76 -1.54 14.31 0.78
N VAL A 77 -2.34 14.23 -0.28
CA VAL A 77 -1.90 13.91 -1.64
C VAL A 77 -1.53 15.15 -2.46
N HIS A 78 -1.57 16.35 -1.86
CA HIS A 78 -1.19 17.67 -2.38
C HIS A 78 -1.96 18.17 -3.61
N ASN A 79 -2.37 17.25 -4.49
CA ASN A 79 -3.13 17.48 -5.71
C ASN A 79 -4.42 16.68 -5.66
N ARG A 80 -5.50 17.25 -6.22
CA ARG A 80 -6.76 16.53 -6.35
C ARG A 80 -6.56 15.29 -7.22
N PRO A 81 -6.80 14.08 -6.70
CA PRO A 81 -6.72 12.88 -7.50
C PRO A 81 -7.89 12.84 -8.50
N VAL A 82 -7.57 12.62 -9.77
CA VAL A 82 -8.53 12.59 -10.89
C VAL A 82 -8.79 11.17 -11.43
N GLY A 83 -8.49 10.15 -10.62
CA GLY A 83 -8.61 8.75 -11.05
C GLY A 83 -8.47 7.76 -9.89
N GLY A 84 -8.30 6.49 -10.24
CA GLY A 84 -8.10 5.42 -9.27
C GLY A 84 -6.78 5.57 -8.51
N LEU A 85 -6.87 5.38 -7.20
CA LEU A 85 -5.72 5.43 -6.30
C LEU A 85 -5.52 4.07 -5.63
N VAL A 86 -4.30 3.82 -5.16
CA VAL A 86 -3.98 2.65 -4.35
C VAL A 86 -3.24 3.10 -3.11
N ALA A 87 -3.76 2.72 -1.95
CA ALA A 87 -3.08 2.88 -0.67
C ALA A 87 -2.29 1.60 -0.38
N TYR A 88 -1.00 1.75 -0.10
CA TYR A 88 -0.08 0.69 0.30
C TYR A 88 0.31 0.91 1.75
N LEU A 89 0.34 -0.16 2.53
CA LEU A 89 0.97 -0.17 3.85
C LEU A 89 2.28 -0.93 3.71
N LEU A 90 3.38 -0.26 4.04
CA LEU A 90 4.73 -0.73 3.83
C LEU A 90 5.50 -0.79 5.16
N ASP A 91 6.36 -1.80 5.26
CA ASP A 91 7.50 -1.83 6.16
C ASP A 91 8.78 -1.93 5.32
N GLY A 92 9.48 -0.79 5.16
CA GLY A 92 10.54 -0.65 4.17
C GLY A 92 10.04 -0.93 2.75
N ASP A 93 10.63 -1.91 2.08
CA ASP A 93 10.25 -2.35 0.72
C ASP A 93 9.15 -3.45 0.72
N GLN A 94 8.71 -3.91 1.90
CA GLN A 94 7.72 -4.97 2.02
C GLN A 94 6.31 -4.41 2.06
N VAL A 95 5.44 -4.87 1.14
CA VAL A 95 4.01 -4.57 1.17
C VAL A 95 3.32 -5.46 2.20
N LEU A 96 2.83 -4.86 3.28
CA LEU A 96 2.05 -5.54 4.32
C LEU A 96 0.58 -5.65 3.93
N ALA A 97 0.02 -4.58 3.34
CA ALA A 97 -1.34 -4.54 2.85
C ALA A 97 -1.47 -3.55 1.69
N GLN A 98 -2.49 -3.73 0.86
CA GLN A 98 -2.85 -2.75 -0.17
C GLN A 98 -4.37 -2.68 -0.33
N SER A 99 -4.87 -1.52 -0.69
CA SER A 99 -6.29 -1.36 -1.02
C SER A 99 -6.52 -0.25 -2.03
N ARG A 100 -7.54 -0.42 -2.87
CA ARG A 100 -7.93 0.58 -3.85
C ARG A 100 -8.76 1.66 -3.17
N VAL A 101 -8.45 2.90 -3.48
CA VAL A 101 -9.22 4.07 -3.03
C VAL A 101 -9.94 4.62 -4.25
N THR A 102 -11.27 4.57 -4.21
CA THR A 102 -12.12 5.16 -5.25
C THR A 102 -12.38 6.61 -4.89
N VAL A 103 -11.96 7.52 -5.76
CA VAL A 103 -12.29 8.94 -5.62
C VAL A 103 -13.56 9.19 -6.43
N ASP A 104 -14.61 9.63 -5.76
CA ASP A 104 -15.88 9.95 -6.38
C ASP A 104 -15.71 11.27 -7.15
N LEU A 105 -15.45 11.14 -8.45
CA LEU A 105 -15.44 12.27 -9.38
C LEU A 105 -16.87 12.55 -9.83
N ASP A 106 -17.80 12.75 -8.91
CA ASP A 106 -19.14 13.23 -9.26
C ASP A 106 -19.06 14.73 -9.55
N ASP A 107 -18.45 15.03 -10.69
CA ASP A 107 -18.56 16.30 -11.41
C ASP A 107 -19.40 16.07 -12.69
N ARG A 108 -20.42 15.20 -12.59
CA ARG A 108 -21.51 15.11 -13.56
C ARG A 108 -22.64 16.02 -13.10
N LYS A 109 -22.40 17.32 -12.97
CA LYS A 109 -23.48 18.31 -12.94
C LYS A 109 -23.25 19.48 -13.89
N ASN A 110 -23.94 19.32 -15.03
CA ASN A 110 -24.57 20.33 -15.89
C ASN A 110 -23.78 20.79 -17.12
#